data_AF-A0A2V7X361-F1
#
_entry.id   AF-A0A2V7X361-F1
#
_cell.length_a   1.000
_cell.length_b   1.000
_cell.length_c   1.000
_cell.angle_alpha   90.00
_cell.angle_beta   90.00
_cell.angle_gamma   90.00
#
_symmetry.space_group_name_H-M   'P 1'
#
loop_
_entity.id
_entity.type
_entity.pdbx_description
1 polymer ?
#
loop_
_entity_poly.entity_id
_entity_poly.type
_entity_poly.pdbx_seq_one_letter_code
_entity_poly.pdbx_strand_id
1 'polypeptide(L)' 'MLKRFRDKKVDGDWLHTNFPCMMACPAHTNAGRYVGLIAEGRFEEAYRLARDPNPLASICGRVCAHPCE' A
#
# COMPACT_ATOMS: atom_id res chain seq x y z
N MET A 1 -16.83 -15.04 -3.40
CA MET A 1 -15.76 -14.01 -3.44
C MET A 1 -15.72 -13.16 -4.73
N LEU A 2 -16.54 -13.43 -5.76
CA LEU A 2 -16.48 -12.74 -7.06
C LEU A 2 -17.54 -11.64 -7.31
N LYS A 3 -18.41 -11.33 -6.33
CA LYS A 3 -19.45 -10.31 -6.50
C LYS A 3 -18.96 -8.86 -6.32
N ARG A 4 -17.70 -8.64 -5.93
CA ARG A 4 -17.18 -7.31 -5.56
C ARG A 4 -16.95 -6.38 -6.75
N PHE A 5 -16.98 -6.86 -7.99
CA PHE A 5 -16.55 -6.06 -9.16
C PHE A 5 -17.63 -5.83 -10.22
N ARG A 6 -18.87 -6.29 -10.01
CA ARG A 6 -19.87 -6.36 -11.08
C ARG A 6 -20.41 -4.99 -11.54
N ASP A 7 -20.36 -3.98 -10.67
CA ASP A 7 -20.91 -2.63 -10.94
C ASP A 7 -20.08 -1.49 -10.31
N LYS A 8 -18.78 -1.73 -10.03
CA LYS A 8 -17.93 -0.76 -9.33
C LYS A 8 -17.50 0.37 -10.28
N LYS A 9 -18.01 1.59 -10.09
CA LYS A 9 -17.43 2.79 -10.71
C LYS A 9 -16.03 3.01 -10.15
N VAL A 10 -15.06 3.26 -11.03
CA VAL A 10 -13.72 3.70 -10.63
C VAL A 10 -13.79 5.21 -10.41
N ASP A 11 -14.21 5.58 -9.20
CA ASP A 11 -14.22 6.96 -8.72
C ASP A 11 -13.08 7.19 -7.70
N GLY A 12 -12.98 8.41 -7.18
CA GLY A 12 -11.93 8.75 -6.21
C GLY A 12 -11.99 7.89 -4.94
N ASP A 13 -13.21 7.65 -4.43
CA ASP A 13 -13.43 6.86 -3.22
C ASP A 13 -13.04 5.39 -3.39
N TRP A 14 -13.30 4.86 -4.58
CA TRP A 14 -12.84 3.53 -4.98
C TRP A 14 -11.31 3.42 -4.97
N LEU A 15 -10.60 4.43 -5.49
CA LEU A 15 -9.14 4.45 -5.50
C LEU A 15 -8.58 4.48 -4.07
N HIS A 16 -9.26 5.12 -3.11
CA HIS A 16 -8.80 5.14 -1.73
C HIS A 16 -9.05 3.83 -0.96
N THR A 17 -10.06 3.04 -1.34
CA THR A 17 -10.51 1.87 -0.55
C THR A 17 -10.23 0.51 -1.19
N ASN A 18 -9.83 0.46 -2.46
CA ASN A 18 -9.68 -0.80 -3.20
C ASN A 18 -8.30 -1.47 -3.07
N PHE A 19 -7.35 -0.90 -2.33
CA PHE A 19 -6.02 -1.46 -2.10
C PHE A 19 -5.96 -2.22 -0.77
N PRO A 20 -6.20 -3.54 -0.73
CA PRO A 20 -6.37 -4.28 0.53
C PRO A 20 -5.15 -4.20 1.44
N CYS A 21 -3.94 -4.25 0.89
CA CYS A 21 -2.71 -4.14 1.67
C CYS A 21 -2.56 -2.77 2.35
N MET A 22 -2.86 -1.69 1.63
CA MET A 22 -2.84 -0.32 2.17
C MET A 22 -3.94 -0.11 3.21
N MET A 23 -5.13 -0.67 2.97
CA MET A 23 -6.27 -0.57 3.89
C MET A 23 -6.09 -1.36 5.18
N ALA A 24 -5.36 -2.48 5.12
CA ALA A 24 -5.04 -3.28 6.29
C ALA A 24 -3.87 -2.72 7.10
N CYS A 25 -3.01 -1.89 6.50
CA CYS A 25 -1.89 -1.24 7.18
C CYS A 25 -2.41 -0.15 8.14
N PRO A 26 -2.13 -0.21 9.45
CA PRO A 26 -2.54 0.84 10.39
C PRO A 26 -1.92 2.21 10.08
N ALA A 27 -0.75 2.21 9.45
CA ALA A 27 -0.06 3.43 9.01
C ALA A 27 -0.46 3.85 7.59
N HIS A 28 -1.40 3.17 6.94
CA HIS A 28 -1.79 3.43 5.55
C HIS A 28 -0.63 3.45 4.54
N THR A 29 0.43 2.69 4.79
CA THR A 29 1.54 2.54 3.84
C THR A 29 1.06 1.80 2.58
N ASN A 30 1.29 2.40 1.40
CA ASN A 30 0.93 1.78 0.13
C ASN A 30 2.00 0.77 -0.33
N ALA A 31 1.90 -0.46 0.18
CA ALA A 31 2.85 -1.54 -0.10
C ALA A 31 3.00 -1.86 -1.59
N GLY A 32 1.87 -2.00 -2.29
CA GLY A 32 1.87 -2.32 -3.72
C GLY A 32 2.62 -1.28 -4.55
N ARG A 33 2.46 0.00 -4.23
CA ARG A 33 3.08 1.09 -5.00
C ARG A 33 4.59 1.21 -4.73
N TYR A 34 5.07 1.14 -3.48
CA TYR A 34 6.52 1.20 -3.26
C TYR A 34 7.23 -0.07 -3.79
N VAL A 35 6.59 -1.25 -3.73
CA VAL A 35 7.16 -2.49 -4.31
C VAL A 35 7.24 -2.39 -5.84
N GLY A 36 6.23 -1.79 -6.49
CA GLY A 36 6.28 -1.50 -7.93
C GLY A 36 7.45 -0.58 -8.30
N LEU A 37 7.65 0.50 -7.54
CA LEU A 37 8.79 1.40 -7.75
C LEU A 37 10.15 0.70 -7.55
N ILE A 38 10.25 -0.23 -6.59
CA ILE A 38 11.44 -1.08 -6.41
C ILE A 38 11.68 -1.94 -7.66
N ALA A 39 10.64 -2.55 -8.21
CA ALA A 39 10.74 -3.36 -9.43
C ALA A 39 11.17 -2.53 -10.65
N GLU A 40 10.82 -1.25 -10.69
CA GLU A 40 11.27 -0.28 -11.70
C GLU A 40 12.68 0.28 -11.44
N GLY A 41 13.35 -0.10 -10.34
CA GLY A 41 14.66 0.44 -9.95
C GLY A 41 14.62 1.86 -9.35
N ARG A 42 13.43 2.38 -9.05
CA ARG A 42 13.20 3.74 -8.51
C ARG A 42 13.24 3.74 -6.97
N PHE A 43 14.38 3.33 -6.42
CA PHE A 43 14.51 3.06 -4.98
C PHE A 43 14.29 4.28 -4.08
N GLU A 44 14.79 5.45 -4.46
CA GLU A 44 14.65 6.67 -3.65
C GLU A 44 13.17 7.09 -3.53
N GLU A 45 12.42 6.98 -4.62
CA GLU A 45 11.01 7.30 -4.65
C GLU A 45 10.18 6.25 -3.91
N ALA A 46 10.53 4.97 -4.05
CA ALA A 46 9.94 3.90 -3.25
C ALA A 46 10.13 4.17 -1.74
N TYR A 47 11.34 4.55 -1.33
CA TYR A 47 11.63 4.89 0.06
C TYR A 47 10.83 6.10 0.54
N ARG A 48 10.78 7.18 -0.25
CA ARG A 48 9.97 8.38 0.07
C ARG A 48 8.50 8.02 0.23
N LEU A 49 7.95 7.24 -0.70
CA LEU A 49 6.55 6.82 -0.66
C LEU A 49 6.25 5.94 0.56
N ALA A 50 7.12 4.99 0.88
CA ALA A 50 6.94 4.10 2.02
C ALA A 50 6.99 4.87 3.35
N ARG A 51 7.90 5.86 3.47
CA ARG A 51 8.07 6.63 4.72
C ARG A 51 7.08 7.76 4.92
N ASP A 52 6.43 8.23 3.86
CA ASP A 52 5.55 9.40 3.90
C ASP A 52 4.43 9.26 4.96
N PRO A 53 3.65 8.15 4.97
CA PRO A 53 2.68 7.92 6.03
C PRO A 53 3.27 7.14 7.23
N ASN A 54 4.49 6.61 7.11
CA ASN A 54 5.15 5.78 8.12
C ASN A 54 6.61 6.19 8.35
N PRO A 55 6.91 7.10 9.29
CA PRO A 55 8.28 7.57 9.54
C PRO A 55 9.23 6.45 10.00
N LEU A 56 8.70 5.30 10.40
CA LEU A 56 9.45 4.12 10.87
C LEU A 56 9.41 2.97 9.87
N ALA A 57 9.22 3.23 8.57
CA ALA A 57 9.10 2.23 7.51
C ALA A 57 10.17 1.12 7.58
N SER A 58 11.43 1.47 7.82
CA SER A 58 12.54 0.49 7.92
C SER A 58 12.44 -0.43 9.14
N ILE A 59 11.88 0.05 10.25
CA ILE A 59 11.67 -0.75 11.46
C ILE A 59 10.41 -1.59 11.30
N CYS A 60 9.30 -0.97 10.89
CA CYS A 60 8.03 -1.66 10.67
C CYS A 60 8.16 -2.80 9.65
N GLY A 61 8.94 -2.63 8.58
CA GLY A 61 9.21 -3.70 7.62
C GLY A 61 9.98 -4.90 8.18
N ARG A 62 10.48 -4.85 9.42
CA ARG A 62 11.15 -5.97 10.11
C ARG A 62 10.33 -6.55 11.25
N VAL A 63 9.54 -5.74 11.94
CA VAL A 63 8.91 -6.12 13.22
C VAL A 63 7.38 -6.09 13.21
N CYS A 64 6.76 -5.59 12.13
CA CYS A 64 5.30 -5.58 12.03
C CYS A 64 4.75 -7.02 12.07
N ALA A 65 3.50 -7.18 12.51
CA ALA A 65 2.78 -8.44 12.42
C ALA A 65 2.20 -8.70 11.01
N HIS A 66 2.45 -7.79 10.06
CA HIS A 66 2.01 -7.87 8.66
C HIS A 66 0.50 -8.14 8.49
N PRO A 67 -0.42 -7.35 9.09
CA PRO A 67 -1.87 -7.55 8.91
C PRO A 67 -2.34 -7.35 7.45
N CYS A 68 -1.46 -6.81 6.61
CA CYS A 68 -1.68 -6.57 5.19
C CYS A 68 -1.32 -7.76 4.27
N GLU A 69 -0.78 -8.85 4.84
CA GLU A 69 -0.51 -10.14 4.17
C GLU A 69 -1.62 -11.15 4.50
#